data_AF-A0A4U3EKC2-F1
#
_entry.id   AF-A0A4U3EKC2-F1
#
_cell.length_a   1.000
_cell.length_b   1.000
_cell.length_c   1.000
_cell.angle_alpha   90.00
_cell.angle_beta   90.00
_cell.angle_gamma   90.00
#
_symmetry.space_group_name_H-M   'P 1'
#
loop_
_entity.id
_entity.type
_entity.pdbx_description
1 polymer ?
#
loop_
_entity_poly.entity_id
_entity_poly.type
_entity_poly.pdbx_seq_one_letter_code
_entity_poly.pdbx_strand_id
1 'polypeptide(L)'
;MKTAIYPKQIKKGRDKQRHMLTKRFSGGLSRKELTERLGHYGFTECATLLIFLDYVCEAIPERCELTYIRDKAEACLNNHDNGSRYFRDLRTLVREIDFSLHFMH
;
A
#
# COMPACT_ATOMS: atom_id res chain seq x y z
N MET A 1 11.66 -1.33 54.18
CA MET A 1 11.70 -0.29 53.13
C MET A 1 12.79 -0.62 52.11
N LYS A 2 12.57 -0.25 50.83
CA LYS A 2 13.38 -0.42 49.58
C LYS A 2 12.87 -1.56 48.67
N THR A 3 11.80 -1.34 47.91
CA THR A 3 11.69 -0.71 46.56
C THR A 3 11.97 -1.66 45.40
N ALA A 4 10.90 -1.91 44.63
CA ALA A 4 10.84 -2.73 43.43
C ALA A 4 11.64 -2.14 42.25
N ILE A 5 12.23 -3.01 41.43
CA ILE A 5 12.77 -2.67 40.12
C ILE A 5 11.71 -3.03 39.07
N TYR A 6 11.14 -2.03 38.40
CA TYR A 6 10.28 -2.21 37.22
C TYR A 6 11.05 -1.84 35.94
N PRO A 7 11.20 -2.73 34.94
CA PRO A 7 11.80 -2.38 33.66
C PRO A 7 10.73 -1.83 32.70
N LYS A 8 10.69 -0.50 32.50
CA LYS A 8 9.70 0.18 31.64
C LYS A 8 10.27 0.86 30.38
N GLN A 9 11.43 0.45 29.86
CA GLN A 9 12.09 1.22 28.78
C GLN A 9 12.28 0.54 27.41
N ILE A 10 11.89 -0.73 27.20
CA ILE A 10 12.21 -1.45 25.94
C ILE A 10 11.09 -1.38 24.87
N LYS A 11 9.87 -0.94 25.20
CA LYS A 11 8.72 -0.98 24.26
C LYS A 11 8.57 0.25 23.34
N LYS A 12 9.06 1.43 23.74
CA LYS A 12 8.75 2.71 23.08
C LYS A 12 9.47 2.94 21.73
N GLY A 13 10.59 2.25 21.47
CA GLY A 13 11.37 2.40 20.23
C GLY A 13 10.80 1.61 19.04
N ARG A 14 10.29 0.39 19.30
CA ARG A 14 9.76 -0.48 18.25
C ARG A 14 8.45 0.05 17.65
N ASP A 15 7.58 0.62 18.46
CA ASP A 15 6.30 1.16 17.98
C ASP A 15 6.48 2.45 17.18
N LYS A 16 7.44 3.32 17.57
CA LYS A 16 7.80 4.52 16.79
C LYS A 16 8.44 4.17 15.45
N GLN A 17 9.30 3.16 15.42
CA GLN A 17 9.94 2.69 14.19
C GLN A 17 8.94 2.03 13.24
N ARG A 18 8.00 1.24 13.78
CA ARG A 18 6.85 0.70 13.03
C ARG A 18 5.98 1.80 12.46
N HIS A 19 5.61 2.80 13.27
CA HIS A 19 4.82 3.95 12.84
C HIS A 19 5.53 4.81 11.78
N MET A 20 6.85 4.97 11.86
CA MET A 20 7.66 5.64 10.82
C MET A 20 7.76 4.84 9.52
N LEU A 21 7.90 3.51 9.60
CA LEU A 21 7.91 2.63 8.43
C LEU A 21 6.55 2.65 7.75
N THR A 22 5.46 2.44 8.49
CA THR A 22 4.11 2.52 7.94
C THR A 22 3.84 3.90 7.35
N LYS A 23 4.32 5.00 7.96
CA LYS A 23 4.14 6.36 7.41
C LYS A 23 4.93 6.62 6.12
N ARG A 24 6.12 6.02 5.96
CA ARG A 24 6.91 6.10 4.72
C ARG A 24 6.32 5.27 3.58
N PHE A 25 5.67 4.15 3.90
CA PHE A 25 4.99 3.31 2.91
C PHE A 25 3.54 3.74 2.63
N SER A 26 2.83 4.32 3.61
CA SER A 26 1.46 4.82 3.42
C SER A 26 1.40 6.15 2.67
N GLY A 27 2.49 6.91 2.64
CA GLY A 27 2.59 8.12 1.80
C GLY A 27 2.43 7.82 0.30
N GLY A 28 2.79 6.60 -0.13
CA GLY A 28 2.72 6.16 -1.52
C GLY A 28 1.41 5.50 -1.96
N LEU A 29 0.42 5.42 -1.06
CA LEU A 29 -0.87 4.76 -1.33
C LEU A 29 -2.06 5.72 -1.18
N SER A 30 -1.83 7.03 -1.24
CA SER A 30 -2.94 7.99 -1.35
C SER A 30 -3.66 7.82 -2.68
N ARG A 31 -4.95 8.19 -2.74
CA ARG A 31 -5.72 8.17 -4.00
C ARG A 31 -4.98 8.87 -5.13
N LYS A 32 -4.36 10.02 -4.84
CA LYS A 32 -3.61 10.81 -5.81
C LYS A 32 -2.42 10.02 -6.37
N GLU A 33 -1.59 9.46 -5.49
CA GLU A 33 -0.40 8.69 -5.90
C GLU A 33 -0.79 7.44 -6.70
N LEU A 34 -1.84 6.74 -6.26
CA LEU A 34 -2.35 5.57 -6.96
C LEU A 34 -2.85 5.94 -8.37
N THR A 35 -3.54 7.08 -8.50
CA THR A 35 -4.01 7.60 -9.79
C THR A 35 -2.84 7.91 -10.71
N GLU A 36 -1.80 8.60 -10.22
CA GLU A 36 -0.62 8.93 -11.00
C GLU A 36 0.10 7.68 -11.50
N ARG A 37 0.33 6.69 -10.62
CA ARG A 37 1.02 5.45 -10.97
C ARG A 37 0.23 4.57 -11.93
N LEU A 38 -1.08 4.39 -11.69
CA LEU A 38 -1.95 3.57 -12.53
C LEU A 38 -2.26 4.24 -13.88
N GLY A 39 -2.24 5.57 -13.93
CA GLY A 39 -2.47 6.35 -15.15
C GLY A 39 -1.44 6.13 -16.25
N HIS A 40 -0.27 5.56 -15.92
CA HIS A 40 0.75 5.22 -16.91
C HIS A 40 0.41 3.97 -17.74
N TYR A 41 -0.62 3.21 -17.37
CA TYR A 41 -0.96 1.94 -17.99
C TYR A 41 -2.26 2.01 -18.79
N GLY A 42 -2.20 1.66 -20.08
CA GLY A 42 -3.36 1.66 -20.99
C GLY A 42 -4.21 0.39 -20.97
N PHE A 43 -4.25 -0.34 -19.86
CA PHE A 43 -4.99 -1.62 -19.75
C PHE A 43 -6.35 -1.43 -19.07
N THR A 44 -7.31 -2.31 -19.39
CA THR A 44 -8.68 -2.25 -18.87
C THR A 44 -8.75 -2.35 -17.35
N GLU A 45 -7.88 -3.15 -16.73
CA GLU A 45 -7.76 -3.30 -15.28
C GLU A 45 -7.35 -1.97 -14.64
N CYS A 46 -6.34 -1.29 -15.21
CA CYS A 46 -5.89 0.02 -14.74
C CYS A 46 -6.95 1.10 -14.96
N ALA A 47 -7.64 1.10 -16.11
CA ALA A 47 -8.77 2.02 -16.33
C ALA A 47 -9.91 1.81 -15.32
N THR A 48 -10.23 0.55 -15.00
CA THR A 48 -11.21 0.20 -13.96
C THR A 48 -10.77 0.72 -12.59
N LEU A 49 -9.49 0.61 -12.27
CA LEU A 49 -8.93 1.13 -11.03
C LEU A 49 -8.97 2.65 -10.94
N LEU A 50 -8.70 3.37 -12.03
CA LEU A 50 -8.80 4.83 -12.06
C LEU A 50 -10.23 5.29 -11.79
N ILE A 51 -11.23 4.64 -12.41
CA ILE A 51 -12.65 4.91 -12.13
C ILE A 51 -12.97 4.59 -10.66
N PHE A 52 -12.52 3.45 -10.14
CA PHE A 52 -12.74 3.08 -8.75
C PHE A 52 -12.14 4.11 -7.78
N LEU A 53 -10.93 4.58 -8.05
CA LEU A 53 -10.26 5.61 -7.26
C LEU A 53 -11.05 6.92 -7.25
N ASP A 54 -11.55 7.37 -8.40
CA ASP A 54 -12.27 8.63 -8.52
C ASP A 54 -13.64 8.63 -7.83
N TYR A 55 -14.37 7.51 -7.90
CA TYR A 55 -15.77 7.45 -7.46
C TYR A 55 -15.99 6.73 -6.13
N VAL A 56 -15.07 5.88 -5.69
CA VAL A 56 -15.26 5.06 -4.48
C VAL A 56 -14.26 5.42 -3.39
N CYS A 57 -13.01 5.71 -3.74
CA CYS A 57 -11.97 5.94 -2.74
C CYS A 57 -12.00 7.37 -2.17
N GLU A 58 -11.92 7.45 -0.85
CA GLU A 58 -11.51 8.65 -0.13
C GLU A 58 -10.03 8.96 -0.38
N ALA A 59 -9.52 10.05 0.21
CA ALA A 59 -8.14 10.50 0.00
C ALA A 59 -7.07 9.44 0.32
N ILE A 60 -7.33 8.58 1.32
CA ILE A 60 -6.51 7.43 1.67
C ILE A 60 -7.41 6.20 1.64
N PRO A 61 -7.22 5.27 0.68
CA PRO A 61 -7.97 4.02 0.64
C PRO A 61 -7.76 3.19 1.91
N GLU A 62 -8.85 2.62 2.44
CA GLU A 62 -8.79 1.71 3.58
C GLU A 62 -8.53 0.26 3.12
N ARG A 63 -8.61 -0.68 4.06
CA ARG A 63 -8.24 -2.08 3.85
C ARG A 63 -9.01 -2.74 2.69
N CYS A 64 -10.31 -2.49 2.59
CA CYS A 64 -11.15 -3.11 1.55
C CYS A 64 -10.79 -2.55 0.17
N GLU A 65 -10.63 -1.24 0.05
CA GLU A 65 -10.24 -0.60 -1.21
C GLU A 65 -8.84 -1.03 -1.63
N LEU A 66 -7.88 -1.07 -0.71
CA LEU A 66 -6.53 -1.55 -1.00
C LEU A 66 -6.51 -3.01 -1.45
N THR A 67 -7.33 -3.88 -0.86
CA THR A 67 -7.47 -5.28 -1.29
C THR A 67 -7.99 -5.35 -2.73
N TYR A 68 -9.04 -4.58 -3.05
CA TYR A 68 -9.57 -4.50 -4.42
C TYR A 68 -8.54 -3.99 -5.42
N ILE A 69 -7.81 -2.91 -5.06
CA ILE A 69 -6.79 -2.32 -5.91
C ILE A 69 -5.66 -3.32 -6.18
N ARG A 70 -5.21 -4.02 -5.14
CA ARG A 70 -4.18 -5.05 -5.22
C ARG A 70 -4.59 -6.19 -6.14
N ASP A 71 -5.78 -6.74 -5.99
CA ASP A 71 -6.24 -7.88 -6.79
C ASP A 71 -6.38 -7.51 -8.28
N LYS A 72 -6.84 -6.31 -8.58
CA LYS A 72 -6.92 -5.83 -9.98
C LYS A 72 -5.57 -5.49 -10.57
N ALA A 73 -4.65 -4.90 -9.80
CA ALA A 73 -3.28 -4.66 -10.24
C ALA A 73 -2.54 -5.98 -10.50
N GLU A 74 -2.74 -7.00 -9.66
CA GLU A 74 -2.21 -8.35 -9.87
C GLU A 74 -2.80 -9.01 -11.10
N ALA A 75 -4.11 -8.87 -11.36
CA ALA A 75 -4.73 -9.35 -12.60
C ALA A 75 -4.09 -8.70 -13.84
N CYS A 76 -3.85 -7.40 -13.82
CA CYS A 76 -3.16 -6.70 -14.90
C CYS A 76 -1.76 -7.27 -15.16
N LEU A 77 -1.00 -7.55 -14.08
CA LEU A 77 0.32 -8.17 -14.20
C LEU A 77 0.22 -9.59 -14.78
N ASN A 78 -0.69 -10.41 -14.28
CA ASN A 78 -0.86 -11.78 -14.76
C ASN A 78 -1.22 -11.85 -16.26
N ASN A 79 -1.98 -10.87 -16.76
CA ASN A 79 -2.43 -10.83 -18.15
C ASN A 79 -1.43 -10.21 -19.12
N HIS A 80 -0.60 -9.26 -18.65
CA HIS A 80 0.17 -8.39 -19.55
C HIS A 80 1.67 -8.29 -19.22
N ASP A 81 2.09 -8.68 -18.02
CA ASP A 81 3.49 -8.55 -17.62
C ASP A 81 4.38 -9.50 -18.42
N ASN A 82 5.31 -8.91 -19.17
CA ASN A 82 6.31 -9.62 -19.96
C ASN A 82 7.71 -9.58 -19.33
N GLY A 83 7.81 -9.20 -18.05
CA GLY A 83 9.08 -9.08 -17.32
C GLY A 83 9.88 -7.82 -17.64
N SER A 84 9.40 -6.96 -18.55
CA SER A 84 10.09 -5.72 -18.91
C SER A 84 10.09 -4.70 -17.78
N ARG A 85 10.92 -3.66 -17.94
CA ARG A 85 10.99 -2.54 -16.98
C ARG A 85 9.71 -1.71 -16.92
N TYR A 86 8.86 -1.77 -17.95
CA TYR A 86 7.59 -1.05 -18.01
C TYR A 86 6.68 -1.41 -16.82
N PHE A 87 6.59 -2.70 -16.46
CA PHE A 87 5.78 -3.18 -15.32
C PHE A 87 6.47 -3.09 -13.95
N ARG A 88 7.67 -2.52 -13.87
CA ARG A 88 8.44 -2.47 -12.62
C ARG A 88 7.69 -1.71 -11.53
N ASP A 89 7.08 -0.59 -11.90
CA ASP A 89 6.35 0.22 -10.93
C ASP A 89 5.08 -0.49 -10.47
N LEU A 90 4.30 -1.12 -11.36
CA LEU A 90 3.10 -1.87 -10.99
C LEU A 90 3.41 -3.07 -10.06
N ARG A 91 4.51 -3.80 -10.31
CA ARG A 91 4.99 -4.84 -9.38
C ARG A 91 5.38 -4.28 -8.01
N THR A 92 5.94 -3.07 -8.00
CA THR A 92 6.32 -2.40 -6.75
C THR A 92 5.07 -1.97 -5.99
N LEU A 93 4.07 -1.41 -6.70
CA LEU A 93 2.78 -1.02 -6.14
C LEU A 93 2.09 -2.20 -5.45
N VAL A 94 1.98 -3.36 -6.11
CA VAL A 94 1.36 -4.56 -5.51
C VAL A 94 2.05 -4.95 -4.20
N ARG A 95 3.39 -4.95 -4.17
CA ARG A 95 4.17 -5.28 -2.95
C ARG A 95 3.98 -4.26 -1.83
N GLU A 96 3.87 -2.98 -2.16
CA GLU A 96 3.61 -1.92 -1.18
C GLU A 96 2.22 -2.07 -0.58
N ILE A 97 1.22 -2.43 -1.39
CA ILE A 97 -0.13 -2.70 -0.90
C ILE A 97 -0.14 -3.96 -0.05
N ASP A 98 0.48 -5.06 -0.47
CA ASP A 98 0.59 -6.30 0.32
C ASP A 98 1.22 -6.04 1.70
N PHE A 99 2.31 -5.25 1.73
CA PHE A 99 2.93 -4.82 2.97
C PHE A 99 1.96 -4.02 3.84
N SER A 100 1.26 -3.04 3.25
CA SER A 100 0.27 -2.21 3.96
C SER A 100 -0.86 -3.05 4.57
N LEU A 101 -1.44 -3.97 3.79
CA LEU A 101 -2.51 -4.87 4.22
C LEU A 101 -2.06 -5.79 5.36
N HIS A 102 -0.79 -6.21 5.39
CA HIS A 102 -0.25 -7.03 6.47
C HIS A 102 -0.21 -6.29 7.82
N PHE A 103 -0.08 -4.96 7.84
CA PHE A 103 -0.05 -4.18 9.09
C PHE A 103 -1.43 -3.63 9.53
N MET A 104 -2.44 -3.71 8.66
CA MET A 104 -3.83 -3.37 9.01
C MET A 104 -4.52 -4.59 9.65
N HIS A 105 -4.20 -4.85 10.94
CA HIS A 105 -4.88 -5.84 11.78
C HIS A 105 -6.10 -5.25 12.50
#